data_AF-A0A9D6DPE1-F1
#
_entry.id   AF-A0A9D6DPE1-F1
#
_cell.length_a   1.000
_cell.length_b   1.000
_cell.length_c   1.000
_cell.angle_alpha   90.00
_cell.angle_beta   90.00
_cell.angle_gamma   90.00
#
_symmetry.space_group_name_H-M   'P 1'
#
loop_
_entity.id
_entity.type
_entity.pdbx_description
1 polymer ?
#
loop_
_entity_poly.entity_id
_entity_poly.type
_entity_poly.pdbx_seq_one_letter_code
_entity_poly.pdbx_strand_id
1 'polypeptide(L)'
;MGNEADGPADVVIFFDANMPNMDKCSDNCSKKGKDLVFCVHRFNFKAQIIYPGKKLDRLDDFQVIKYFFDLIRNNKAWEDPNKRPLFVLVTKDHNFVQDAQSAHQRAIKSPKANLPGFHYAKDRVYDDYFDFEIIVQLINCENYGTNRQDNLRCTIRELNKLWALL
;
A
#
# COMPACT_ATOMS: atom_id res chain seq x y z
N MET A 1 18.98 -0.85 22.85
CA MET A 1 17.86 -1.48 23.57
C MET A 1 16.61 -0.75 23.09
N GLY A 2 15.98 -1.15 22.00
CA GLY A 2 15.45 -2.49 21.76
C GLY A 2 13.94 -2.35 21.91
N ASN A 3 13.28 -1.91 20.85
CA ASN A 3 11.85 -2.09 20.64
C ASN A 3 11.71 -2.37 19.14
N GLU A 4 12.18 -3.57 18.76
CA GLU A 4 11.52 -4.29 17.67
C GLU A 4 10.03 -4.27 17.98
N ALA A 5 9.23 -3.87 17.01
CA ALA A 5 7.79 -3.91 17.11
C ALA A 5 7.34 -5.37 17.08
N ASP A 6 7.55 -6.09 18.18
CA ASP A 6 7.00 -7.43 18.40
C ASP A 6 5.50 -7.28 18.67
N GLY A 7 4.73 -7.43 17.59
CA GLY A 7 3.29 -7.45 17.58
C GLY A 7 2.74 -7.36 16.15
N PRO A 8 1.52 -7.84 15.89
CA PRO A 8 0.86 -7.69 14.59
C PRO A 8 0.80 -6.20 14.21
N ALA A 9 1.09 -5.89 12.96
CA ALA A 9 0.96 -4.52 12.44
C ALA A 9 -0.52 -4.10 12.45
N ASP A 10 -0.78 -2.83 12.78
CA ASP A 10 -2.11 -2.27 12.66
C ASP A 10 -2.44 -1.98 11.18
N VAL A 11 -1.39 -1.67 10.39
CA VAL A 11 -1.50 -1.35 8.95
C VAL A 11 -0.40 -2.04 8.16
N VAL A 12 -0.75 -2.63 7.03
CA VAL A 12 0.19 -3.09 6.01
C VAL A 12 0.11 -2.16 4.80
N ILE A 13 1.20 -1.48 4.52
CA ILE A 13 1.30 -0.47 3.46
C ILE A 13 2.02 -1.07 2.26
N PHE A 14 1.34 -1.06 1.11
CA PHE A 14 1.86 -1.45 -0.19
C PHE A 14 2.18 -0.21 -1.00
N PHE A 15 3.42 -0.09 -1.47
CA PHE A 15 3.80 1.00 -2.37
C PHE A 15 3.72 0.56 -3.83
N ASP A 16 3.06 1.38 -4.66
CA ASP A 16 3.18 1.29 -6.11
C ASP A 16 4.65 1.53 -6.54
N ALA A 17 5.05 0.94 -7.68
CA ALA A 17 6.39 1.02 -8.27
C ALA A 17 6.91 2.46 -8.43
N ASN A 18 6.00 3.41 -8.65
CA ASN A 18 6.34 4.81 -8.88
C ASN A 18 6.62 5.60 -7.58
N MET A 19 6.72 4.92 -6.44
CA MET A 19 7.00 5.53 -5.16
C MET A 19 8.47 5.33 -4.76
N PRO A 20 9.16 6.38 -4.27
CA PRO A 20 10.53 6.24 -3.81
C PRO A 20 10.65 5.21 -2.69
N ASN A 21 11.61 4.28 -2.80
CA ASN A 21 11.91 3.31 -1.76
C ASN A 21 12.22 4.00 -0.42
N MET A 22 11.74 3.39 0.67
CA MET A 22 12.23 3.67 2.01
C MET A 22 13.69 3.33 2.18
N ASP A 23 14.41 4.16 2.93
CA ASP A 23 15.67 3.70 3.49
C ASP A 23 15.37 2.72 4.62
N LYS A 24 16.21 1.68 4.73
CA LYS A 24 16.13 0.76 5.86
C LYS A 24 16.26 1.55 7.16
N CYS A 25 15.35 1.28 8.09
CA CYS A 25 15.42 1.88 9.41
C CYS A 25 16.81 1.58 10.01
N SER A 26 17.42 2.63 10.58
CA SER A 26 18.68 2.51 11.33
C SER A 26 18.48 3.16 12.69
N ASP A 27 19.31 2.77 13.67
CA ASP A 27 19.25 3.27 15.06
C ASP A 27 19.30 4.80 15.18
N ASN A 28 19.68 5.49 14.10
CA ASN A 28 19.82 6.94 14.04
C ASN A 28 18.74 7.64 13.20
N CYS A 29 17.66 6.96 12.79
CA CYS A 29 16.60 7.54 11.95
C CYS A 29 15.82 8.70 12.61
N SER A 30 15.88 8.80 13.94
CA SER A 30 15.29 9.86 14.76
C SER A 30 16.17 11.10 14.92
N LYS A 31 17.43 11.09 14.44
CA LYS A 31 18.32 12.25 14.57
C LYS A 31 17.90 13.40 13.65
N LYS A 32 17.99 14.62 14.18
CA LYS A 32 17.73 15.90 13.48
C LYS A 32 18.50 15.96 12.15
N GLY A 33 17.81 16.26 11.04
CA GLY A 33 18.41 16.25 9.69
C GLY A 33 18.20 14.96 8.90
N LYS A 34 17.61 13.91 9.52
CA LYS A 34 17.13 12.70 8.82
C LYS A 34 15.61 12.67 8.63
N ASP A 35 14.97 13.84 8.64
CA ASP A 35 13.51 14.04 8.46
C ASP A 35 13.03 13.77 7.03
N LEU A 36 13.92 13.18 6.25
CA LEU A 36 13.85 12.86 4.84
C LEU A 36 14.00 11.34 4.61
N VAL A 37 14.37 10.61 5.66
CA VAL A 37 14.38 9.16 5.67
C VAL A 37 12.96 8.69 5.94
N PHE A 38 12.32 8.13 4.93
CA PHE A 38 11.04 7.48 5.10
C PHE A 38 11.29 6.22 5.94
N CYS A 39 10.77 6.22 7.16
CA CYS A 39 11.02 5.24 8.21
C CYS A 39 9.70 4.92 8.91
N VAL A 40 9.50 3.66 9.30
CA VAL A 40 8.29 3.21 10.01
C VAL A 40 8.02 4.02 11.29
N HIS A 41 9.06 4.51 11.98
CA HIS A 41 8.93 5.34 13.18
C HIS A 41 8.32 6.72 12.94
N ARG A 42 8.07 7.11 11.69
CA ARG A 42 7.41 8.37 11.33
C ARG A 42 5.89 8.23 11.23
N PHE A 43 5.37 7.01 11.33
CA PHE A 43 3.95 6.75 11.44
C PHE A 43 3.51 6.80 12.90
N ASN A 44 2.32 7.35 13.14
CA ASN A 44 1.69 7.37 14.46
C ASN A 44 0.98 6.04 14.80
N PHE A 45 1.29 4.98 14.05
CA PHE A 45 0.68 3.66 14.11
C PHE A 45 1.70 2.57 13.78
N LYS A 46 1.44 1.31 14.18
CA LYS A 46 2.34 0.20 13.84
C LYS A 46 2.14 -0.20 12.38
N ALA A 47 3.09 0.18 11.54
CA ALA A 47 3.05 -0.11 10.11
C ALA A 47 4.05 -1.21 9.73
N GLN A 48 3.60 -2.17 8.91
CA GLN A 48 4.48 -3.00 8.09
C GLN A 48 4.47 -2.47 6.66
N ILE A 49 5.62 -2.46 6.00
CA ILE A 49 5.75 -1.85 4.68
C ILE A 49 6.30 -2.85 3.67
N ILE A 50 5.59 -2.95 2.55
CA ILE A 50 5.88 -3.89 1.48
C ILE A 50 6.30 -3.12 0.22
N TYR A 51 7.55 -3.36 -0.18
CA TYR A 51 8.13 -2.87 -1.43
C TYR A 51 8.24 -4.01 -2.43
N PRO A 52 7.33 -4.12 -3.41
CA PRO A 52 7.43 -5.13 -4.44
C PRO A 52 8.57 -4.86 -5.44
N GLY A 53 9.10 -3.62 -5.46
CA GLY A 53 10.20 -3.19 -6.32
C GLY A 53 9.82 -3.21 -7.80
N LYS A 54 10.80 -3.43 -8.69
CA LYS A 54 10.62 -3.46 -10.17
C LYS A 54 9.66 -4.54 -10.70
N LYS A 55 9.12 -5.38 -9.81
CA LYS A 55 8.18 -6.46 -10.19
C LYS A 55 6.84 -5.90 -10.68
N LEU A 56 6.44 -4.70 -10.21
CA LEU A 56 5.18 -4.09 -10.62
C LEU A 56 5.30 -3.28 -11.92
N ASP A 57 6.50 -2.83 -12.33
CA ASP A 57 6.71 -1.98 -13.51
C ASP A 57 6.17 -2.56 -14.83
N ARG A 58 5.89 -3.86 -14.87
CA ARG A 58 5.40 -4.59 -16.05
C ARG A 58 3.93 -5.02 -15.94
N LEU A 59 3.28 -4.68 -14.84
CA LEU A 59 1.91 -5.08 -14.54
C LEU A 59 0.97 -3.91 -14.84
N ASP A 60 -0.20 -4.21 -15.39
CA ASP A 60 -1.30 -3.24 -15.39
C ASP A 60 -1.91 -3.10 -13.98
N ASP A 61 -2.71 -2.05 -13.76
CA ASP A 61 -3.27 -1.76 -12.43
C ASP A 61 -4.10 -2.91 -11.86
N PHE A 62 -4.80 -3.67 -12.71
CA PHE A 62 -5.54 -4.85 -12.28
C PHE A 62 -4.60 -5.96 -11.80
N GLN A 63 -3.52 -6.22 -12.52
CA GLN A 63 -2.49 -7.18 -12.15
C GLN A 63 -1.76 -6.77 -10.87
N VAL A 64 -1.54 -5.47 -10.64
CA VAL A 64 -0.99 -4.94 -9.38
C VAL A 64 -1.93 -5.23 -8.21
N ILE A 65 -3.23 -4.94 -8.36
CA ILE A 65 -4.24 -5.26 -7.33
C ILE A 65 -4.27 -6.76 -7.05
N LYS A 66 -4.37 -7.58 -8.10
CA LYS A 66 -4.38 -9.04 -7.96
C LYS A 66 -3.13 -9.54 -7.24
N TYR A 67 -1.96 -9.00 -7.58
CA TYR A 67 -0.70 -9.33 -6.92
C TYR A 67 -0.75 -9.09 -5.41
N PHE A 68 -1.28 -7.95 -4.97
CA PHE A 68 -1.38 -7.65 -3.54
C PHE A 68 -2.43 -8.50 -2.82
N PHE A 69 -3.58 -8.76 -3.45
CA PHE A 69 -4.55 -9.72 -2.90
C PHE A 69 -3.94 -11.12 -2.73
N ASP A 70 -3.22 -11.61 -3.74
CA ASP A 70 -2.53 -12.90 -3.66
C ASP A 70 -1.44 -12.88 -2.57
N LEU A 71 -0.72 -11.77 -2.41
CA LEU A 71 0.27 -11.63 -1.35
C LEU A 71 -0.38 -11.69 0.04
N ILE A 72 -1.52 -11.03 0.24
CA ILE A 72 -2.27 -11.04 1.50
C ILE A 72 -2.75 -12.45 1.83
N ARG A 73 -3.40 -13.13 0.88
CA ARG A 73 -3.91 -14.51 1.05
C ARG A 73 -2.85 -15.51 1.43
N ASN A 74 -1.64 -15.34 0.90
CA ASN A 74 -0.55 -16.27 1.13
C ASN A 74 0.25 -15.96 2.39
N ASN A 75 -0.01 -14.83 3.06
CA ASN A 75 0.76 -14.39 4.21
C ASN A 75 -0.01 -14.61 5.53
N LYS A 76 0.17 -15.81 6.08
CA LYS A 76 -0.44 -16.24 7.34
C LYS A 76 -0.06 -15.37 8.56
N ALA A 77 1.03 -14.60 8.48
CA ALA A 77 1.43 -13.70 9.57
C ALA A 77 0.44 -12.53 9.77
N TRP A 78 -0.45 -12.28 8.80
CA TRP A 78 -1.48 -11.24 8.87
C TRP A 78 -2.85 -11.77 9.29
N GLU A 79 -2.99 -13.07 9.52
CA GLU A 79 -4.25 -13.75 9.89
C GLU A 79 -4.51 -13.72 11.41
N ASP A 80 -3.98 -12.74 12.17
CA ASP A 80 -4.27 -12.67 13.62
C ASP A 80 -5.78 -12.50 13.84
N PRO A 81 -6.46 -13.50 14.46
CA PRO A 81 -7.91 -13.48 14.62
C PRO A 81 -8.40 -12.37 15.56
N ASN A 82 -7.52 -11.81 16.39
CA ASN A 82 -7.84 -10.73 17.32
C ASN A 82 -7.49 -9.35 16.76
N LYS A 83 -6.72 -9.28 15.66
CA LYS A 83 -6.26 -8.04 15.04
C LYS A 83 -6.08 -8.25 13.54
N ARG A 84 -7.09 -7.87 12.76
CA ARG A 84 -6.96 -7.82 11.30
C ARG A 84 -6.26 -6.51 10.91
N PRO A 85 -5.09 -6.57 10.26
CA PRO A 85 -4.43 -5.36 9.79
C PRO A 85 -5.27 -4.69 8.70
N LEU A 86 -5.19 -3.37 8.65
CA LEU A 86 -5.70 -2.61 7.51
C LEU A 86 -4.70 -2.68 6.35
N PHE A 87 -5.18 -2.96 5.15
CA PHE A 87 -4.35 -3.02 3.95
C PHE A 87 -4.48 -1.73 3.15
N VAL A 88 -3.36 -1.02 2.96
CA VAL A 88 -3.35 0.27 2.26
C VAL A 88 -2.41 0.20 1.07
N LEU A 89 -2.95 0.35 -0.14
CA LEU A 89 -2.17 0.55 -1.37
C LEU A 89 -2.00 2.04 -1.63
N VAL A 90 -0.75 2.49 -1.66
CA VAL A 90 -0.40 3.88 -1.89
C VAL A 90 -0.03 4.09 -3.34
N THR A 91 -0.78 4.95 -4.04
CA THR A 91 -0.57 5.27 -5.46
C THR A 91 -0.59 6.77 -5.72
N LYS A 92 -0.07 7.16 -6.88
CA LYS A 92 -0.19 8.51 -7.44
C LYS A 92 -1.03 8.57 -8.70
N ASP A 93 -1.39 7.41 -9.23
CA ASP A 93 -2.27 7.35 -10.37
C ASP A 93 -3.70 7.65 -9.90
N HIS A 94 -4.25 8.76 -10.41
CA HIS A 94 -5.59 9.25 -10.11
C HIS A 94 -6.67 8.32 -10.66
N ASN A 95 -6.35 7.55 -11.69
CA ASN A 95 -7.28 6.66 -12.37
C ASN A 95 -7.06 5.20 -11.98
N PHE A 96 -6.07 4.89 -11.13
CA PHE A 96 -5.66 3.53 -10.77
C PHE A 96 -6.82 2.55 -10.54
N VAL A 97 -7.78 2.93 -9.69
CA VAL A 97 -8.93 2.07 -9.36
C VAL A 97 -9.85 1.88 -10.57
N GLN A 98 -10.10 2.94 -11.32
CA GLN A 98 -10.96 2.93 -12.51
C GLN A 98 -10.33 2.14 -13.66
N ASP A 99 -9.02 2.30 -13.87
CA ASP A 99 -8.26 1.60 -14.89
C ASP A 99 -8.12 0.12 -14.55
N ALA A 100 -7.89 -0.21 -13.27
CA ALA A 100 -7.95 -1.58 -12.78
C ALA A 100 -9.33 -2.21 -12.96
N GLN A 101 -10.42 -1.52 -12.62
CA GLN A 101 -11.79 -2.01 -12.82
C GLN A 101 -12.05 -2.29 -14.31
N SER A 102 -11.65 -1.36 -15.17
CA SER A 102 -11.82 -1.48 -16.62
C SER A 102 -11.03 -2.67 -17.18
N ALA A 103 -9.78 -2.86 -16.73
CA ALA A 103 -8.95 -3.99 -17.10
C ALA A 103 -9.55 -5.32 -16.61
N HIS A 104 -10.04 -5.37 -15.38
CA HIS A 104 -10.68 -6.55 -14.81
C HIS A 104 -11.93 -6.96 -15.62
N GLN A 105 -12.80 -6.01 -15.93
CA GLN A 105 -14.01 -6.26 -16.72
C GLN A 105 -13.69 -6.76 -18.14
N ARG A 106 -12.61 -6.28 -18.76
CA ARG A 106 -12.13 -6.81 -20.04
C ARG A 106 -11.64 -8.26 -19.89
N ALA A 107 -10.93 -8.55 -18.81
CA ALA A 107 -10.37 -9.87 -18.55
C ALA A 107 -11.46 -10.93 -18.29
N ILE A 108 -12.51 -10.60 -17.53
CA ILE A 108 -13.65 -11.51 -17.25
C ILE A 108 -14.41 -11.90 -18.52
N LYS A 109 -14.48 -11.03 -19.53
CA LYS A 109 -15.15 -11.33 -20.81
C LYS A 109 -14.42 -12.42 -21.63
N SER A 110 -13.22 -12.82 -21.22
CA SER A 110 -12.49 -13.90 -21.87
C SER A 110 -13.11 -15.27 -21.50
N PRO A 111 -13.49 -16.12 -22.46
CA PRO A 111 -14.16 -17.41 -22.21
C PRO A 111 -13.37 -18.42 -21.35
N LYS A 112 -12.09 -18.14 -21.08
CA LYS A 112 -11.19 -18.98 -20.28
C LYS A 112 -10.79 -18.31 -18.96
N ALA A 113 -11.36 -17.17 -18.62
CA ALA A 113 -11.00 -16.44 -17.41
C ALA A 113 -11.61 -17.10 -16.18
N ASN A 114 -10.77 -17.80 -15.40
CA ASN A 114 -11.06 -18.11 -14.00
C ASN A 114 -10.43 -17.00 -13.15
N LEU A 115 -11.11 -15.86 -13.04
CA LEU A 115 -10.63 -14.68 -12.33
C LEU A 115 -11.38 -14.48 -11.01
N PRO A 116 -10.73 -13.89 -9.98
CA PRO A 116 -11.39 -13.59 -8.71
C PRO A 116 -12.52 -12.58 -8.90
N GLY A 117 -13.56 -12.69 -8.06
CA GLY A 117 -14.63 -11.71 -8.00
C GLY A 117 -14.20 -10.47 -7.24
N PHE A 118 -13.56 -9.52 -7.93
CA PHE A 118 -13.23 -8.22 -7.34
C PHE A 118 -14.31 -7.17 -7.57
N HIS A 119 -14.56 -6.41 -6.51
CA HIS A 119 -15.44 -5.26 -6.51
C HIS A 119 -14.67 -3.99 -6.22
N TYR A 120 -15.10 -2.90 -6.86
CA TYR A 120 -14.39 -1.62 -6.85
C TYR A 120 -15.33 -0.55 -6.31
N ALA A 121 -14.92 0.07 -5.21
CA ALA A 121 -15.44 1.34 -4.73
C ALA A 121 -14.44 2.46 -5.06
N LYS A 122 -14.80 3.72 -4.82
CA LYS A 122 -13.98 4.89 -5.21
C LYS A 122 -12.51 4.79 -4.76
N ASP A 123 -12.28 4.35 -3.53
CA ASP A 123 -10.99 4.29 -2.85
C ASP A 123 -10.70 2.91 -2.26
N ARG A 124 -11.45 1.87 -2.66
CA ARG A 124 -11.33 0.52 -2.08
C ARG A 124 -11.55 -0.55 -3.12
N VAL A 125 -10.84 -1.66 -2.94
CA VAL A 125 -11.08 -2.89 -3.68
C VAL A 125 -11.23 -4.02 -2.69
N TYR A 126 -12.24 -4.86 -2.88
CA TYR A 126 -12.51 -6.03 -2.05
C TYR A 126 -12.80 -7.25 -2.93
N ASP A 127 -12.62 -8.43 -2.38
CA ASP A 127 -12.82 -9.71 -3.06
C ASP A 127 -14.00 -10.47 -2.44
N ASP A 128 -14.84 -11.08 -3.28
CA ASP A 128 -16.02 -11.85 -2.87
C ASP A 128 -15.75 -12.96 -1.83
N TYR A 129 -14.54 -13.53 -1.85
CA TYR A 129 -14.21 -14.72 -1.07
C TYR A 129 -13.49 -14.39 0.24
N PHE A 130 -13.08 -13.15 0.45
CA PHE A 130 -12.23 -12.77 1.57
C PHE A 130 -12.78 -11.56 2.33
N ASP A 131 -12.75 -11.67 3.65
CA ASP A 131 -13.24 -10.64 4.57
C ASP A 131 -12.19 -9.55 4.84
N PHE A 132 -11.50 -9.13 3.78
CA PHE A 132 -10.55 -8.02 3.79
C PHE A 132 -10.63 -7.21 2.50
N GLU A 133 -10.25 -5.94 2.60
CA GLU A 133 -10.22 -5.00 1.51
C GLU A 133 -8.86 -4.31 1.45
N ILE A 134 -8.51 -3.80 0.27
CA ILE A 134 -7.37 -2.91 0.06
C ILE A 134 -7.93 -1.49 -0.10
N ILE A 135 -7.56 -0.60 0.82
CA ILE A 135 -7.81 0.84 0.69
C ILE A 135 -6.75 1.42 -0.24
N VAL A 136 -7.17 2.06 -1.33
CA VAL A 136 -6.30 2.73 -2.28
C VAL A 136 -6.17 4.20 -1.90
N GLN A 137 -5.03 4.54 -1.31
CA GLN A 137 -4.69 5.91 -0.93
C GLN A 137 -3.95 6.63 -2.06
N LEU A 138 -4.65 7.57 -2.69
CA LEU A 138 -4.06 8.51 -3.62
C LEU A 138 -3.25 9.57 -2.87
N ILE A 139 -2.01 9.78 -3.27
CA ILE A 139 -1.12 10.80 -2.71
C ILE A 139 -0.93 11.93 -3.72
N ASN A 140 -1.81 12.93 -3.69
CA ASN A 140 -1.71 14.10 -4.56
C ASN A 140 -0.82 15.17 -3.91
N CYS A 141 0.39 15.36 -4.43
CA CYS A 141 1.32 16.38 -3.97
C CYS A 141 1.74 17.27 -5.14
N GLU A 142 1.44 18.57 -5.07
CA GLU A 142 1.69 19.54 -6.16
C GLU A 142 3.16 19.57 -6.63
N ASN A 143 4.11 19.29 -5.72
CA ASN A 143 5.55 19.31 -6.01
C ASN A 143 6.13 17.90 -6.29
N TYR A 144 5.30 16.95 -6.73
CA TYR A 144 5.78 15.59 -6.96
C TYR A 144 6.78 15.52 -8.12
N GLY A 145 7.99 15.03 -7.86
CA GLY A 145 9.03 14.82 -8.89
C GLY A 145 9.98 15.99 -9.11
N THR A 146 9.74 17.15 -8.48
CA THR A 146 10.72 18.24 -8.43
C THR A 146 11.84 17.95 -7.43
N ASN A 147 11.52 17.22 -6.34
CA ASN A 147 12.49 16.67 -5.40
C ASN A 147 11.98 15.36 -4.78
N ARG A 148 12.82 14.31 -4.79
CA ARG A 148 12.52 13.01 -4.16
C ARG A 148 12.12 13.14 -2.68
N GLN A 149 12.67 14.14 -1.99
CA GLN A 149 12.44 14.39 -0.56
C GLN A 149 11.05 14.91 -0.23
N ASP A 150 10.44 15.72 -1.10
CA ASP A 150 9.11 16.29 -0.88
C ASP A 150 8.00 15.25 -1.04
N ASN A 151 8.21 14.31 -1.96
CA ASN A 151 7.36 13.15 -2.18
C ASN A 151 7.20 12.32 -0.90
N LEU A 152 8.31 12.07 -0.20
CA LEU A 152 8.35 11.24 1.00
C LEU A 152 7.61 11.90 2.16
N ARG A 153 7.87 13.18 2.41
CA ARG A 153 7.20 13.94 3.48
C ARG A 153 5.69 14.03 3.29
N CYS A 154 5.27 14.33 2.06
CA CYS A 154 3.86 14.42 1.73
C CYS A 154 3.15 13.09 1.95
N THR A 155 3.74 11.99 1.47
CA THR A 155 3.22 10.64 1.66
C THR A 155 3.05 10.28 3.14
N ILE A 156 4.07 10.50 3.98
CA ILE A 156 3.97 10.24 5.44
C ILE A 156 2.84 11.05 6.05
N ARG A 157 2.74 12.34 5.69
CA ARG A 157 1.71 13.24 6.21
C ARG A 157 0.30 12.76 5.86
N GLU A 158 0.06 12.40 4.60
CA GLU A 158 -1.27 11.94 4.17
C GLU A 158 -1.63 10.59 4.80
N LEU A 159 -0.67 9.67 4.95
CA LEU A 159 -0.91 8.39 5.64
C LEU A 159 -1.22 8.58 7.14
N ASN A 160 -0.52 9.49 7.82
CA ASN A 160 -0.84 9.82 9.21
C ASN A 160 -2.21 10.49 9.35
N LYS A 161 -2.62 11.32 8.38
CA LYS A 161 -3.97 11.91 8.36
C LYS A 161 -5.04 10.84 8.16
N LEU A 162 -4.85 9.92 7.21
CA LEU A 162 -5.78 8.81 6.99
C LEU A 162 -5.98 8.03 8.30
N TRP A 163 -4.89 7.70 9.00
CA TRP A 163 -4.98 6.97 10.25
C TRP A 163 -5.67 7.75 11.38
N ALA A 164 -5.51 9.07 11.44
CA ALA A 164 -6.20 9.88 12.44
C ALA A 164 -7.74 9.93 12.24
N LEU A 165 -8.24 9.50 11.08
CA LEU A 165 -9.66 9.49 10.72
C LEU A 165 -10.30 8.09 10.82
N LEU A 166 -9.50 7.05 11.03
CA LEU A 166 -9.92 5.65 11.16
C LEU A 166 -9.90 5.22 12.63
#